data_AF-A0A382LEC3-F1
#
_entry.id   AF-A0A382LEC3-F1
#
_cell.length_a   1.000
_cell.length_b   1.000
_cell.length_c   1.000
_cell.angle_alpha   90.00
_cell.angle_beta   90.00
_cell.angle_gamma   90.00
#
_symmetry.space_group_name_H-M   'P 1'
#
loop_
_entity.id
_entity.type
_entity.pdbx_description
1 polymer ?
#
loop_
_entity_poly.entity_id
_entity_poly.type
_entity_poly.pdbx_seq_one_letter_code
_entity_poly.pdbx_strand_id
1 'polypeptide(L)' 'KGADFMSYMTFESFLKAQTVSGIRNAYAKSLNEGVAEYEVEFEGKSQALAMGLAQTSPDGLNFKVTGLTGNRITAEVVQ' A
#
# COMPACT_ATOMS: atom_id res chain seq x y z
N LYS A 1 -5.06 15.27 -0.07
CA LYS A 1 -4.04 15.73 0.92
C LYS A 1 -3.11 14.54 1.12
N GLY A 2 -1.79 14.70 0.96
CA GLY A 2 -0.83 13.58 0.92
C GLY A 2 -0.73 12.80 2.23
N ALA A 3 0.04 11.72 2.23
CA ALA A 3 0.28 10.89 3.40
C ALA A 3 0.97 11.68 4.53
N ASP A 4 0.48 11.52 5.76
CA ASP A 4 1.17 11.99 6.96
C ASP A 4 1.90 10.82 7.64
N PHE A 5 2.72 11.13 8.65
CA PHE A 5 3.52 10.10 9.32
C PHE A 5 2.65 9.02 9.99
N MET A 6 1.46 9.38 10.48
CA MET A 6 0.57 8.43 11.14
C MET A 6 -0.04 7.45 10.13
N SER A 7 -0.63 7.96 9.05
CA SER A 7 -1.14 7.15 7.94
C SER A 7 -0.05 6.31 7.27
N TYR A 8 1.17 6.84 7.19
CA TYR A 8 2.35 6.10 6.72
C TYR A 8 2.66 4.86 7.58
N MET A 9 2.73 5.03 8.91
CA MET A 9 3.01 3.92 9.84
C MET A 9 1.84 2.94 9.95
N THR A 10 0.59 3.42 9.90
CA THR A 10 -0.60 2.56 9.91
C THR A 10 -0.66 1.69 8.66
N PHE A 11 -0.38 2.25 7.48
CA PHE A 11 -0.39 1.46 6.25
C PHE A 11 0.75 0.45 6.18
N GLU A 12 1.94 0.78 6.73
CA GLU A 12 3.02 -0.21 6.89
C GLU A 12 2.55 -1.41 7.73
N SER A 13 1.92 -1.13 8.86
CA SER A 13 1.42 -2.17 9.79
C SER A 13 0.35 -3.03 9.11
N PHE A 14 -0.52 -2.40 8.32
CA PHE A 14 -1.52 -3.10 7.51
C PHE A 14 -0.89 -4.06 6.49
N LEU A 15 0.10 -3.60 5.72
CA LEU A 15 0.81 -4.46 4.76
C LEU A 15 1.51 -5.63 5.46
N LYS A 16 2.12 -5.39 6.63
CA LYS A 16 2.80 -6.41 7.45
C LYS A 16 1.85 -7.41 8.10
N ALA A 17 0.62 -7.02 8.39
CA ALA A 17 -0.39 -7.88 9.00
C ALA A 17 -0.90 -9.00 8.06
N GLN A 18 -0.41 -9.07 6.82
CA GLN A 18 -0.79 -10.07 5.81
C GLN A 18 -2.31 -10.10 5.53
N THR A 19 -2.98 -8.97 5.73
CA THR A 19 -4.40 -8.78 5.39
C THR A 19 -4.65 -8.92 3.89
N VAL A 20 -3.64 -8.61 3.08
CA VAL A 20 -3.64 -8.79 1.63
C VAL A 20 -2.96 -10.12 1.29
N SER A 21 -3.75 -11.04 0.76
CA SER A 21 -3.28 -12.37 0.37
C SER A 21 -2.13 -12.28 -0.64
N GLY A 22 -1.04 -12.99 -0.37
CA GLY A 22 0.16 -13.03 -1.22
C GLY A 22 1.28 -12.09 -0.77
N ILE A 23 1.05 -11.16 0.16
CA ILE A 23 2.14 -10.40 0.77
C ILE A 23 2.95 -11.34 1.67
N ARG A 24 4.25 -11.46 1.36
CA ARG A 24 5.24 -12.19 2.17
C ARG A 24 5.90 -11.27 3.17
N ASN A 25 6.32 -10.09 2.71
CA ASN A 25 6.93 -9.07 3.55
C ASN A 25 6.64 -7.67 3.02
N ALA A 26 6.73 -6.66 3.89
CA ALA A 26 6.57 -5.27 3.52
C ALA A 26 7.55 -4.39 4.31
N TYR A 27 8.16 -3.43 3.63
CA TYR A 27 9.18 -2.54 4.18
C TYR A 27 8.83 -1.09 3.84
N ALA A 28 8.81 -0.23 4.84
CA ALA A 28 8.67 1.20 4.64
C ALA A 28 9.99 1.76 4.07
N LYS A 29 9.93 2.47 2.94
CA LYS A 29 11.11 3.04 2.26
C LYS A 29 11.30 4.51 2.61
N SER A 30 10.29 5.32 2.35
CA SER A 30 10.38 6.77 2.53
C SER A 30 9.01 7.41 2.70
N LEU A 31 9.00 8.57 3.36
CA LEU A 31 7.85 9.48 3.42
C LEU A 31 8.35 10.88 3.07
N ASN A 32 8.11 11.32 1.83
CA ASN A 32 8.62 12.58 1.31
C ASN A 32 7.47 13.41 0.74
N GLU A 33 7.30 14.64 1.22
CA GLU A 33 6.32 15.61 0.69
C GLU A 33 4.89 15.05 0.58
N GLY A 34 4.51 14.13 1.47
CA GLY A 34 3.21 13.47 1.43
C GLY A 34 3.10 12.27 0.49
N VAL A 35 4.22 11.78 -0.02
CA VAL A 35 4.34 10.54 -0.79
C VAL A 35 4.97 9.47 0.09
N ALA A 36 4.21 8.42 0.36
CA ALA A 36 4.65 7.24 1.09
C ALA A 36 5.12 6.16 0.11
N GLU A 37 6.33 5.64 0.31
CA GLU A 37 6.88 4.56 -0.50
C GLU A 37 7.10 3.31 0.34
N TYR A 38 6.71 2.16 -0.22
CA TYR A 38 6.87 0.84 0.38
C TYR A 38 7.43 -0.13 -0.63
N GLU A 39 8.26 -1.05 -0.15
CA GLU A 39 8.69 -2.22 -0.90
C GLU A 39 7.93 -3.43 -0.35
N VAL A 40 7.29 -4.19 -1.23
CA VAL A 40 6.45 -5.34 -0.85
C VAL A 40 6.97 -6.57 -1.58
N GLU A 41 7.36 -7.57 -0.81
CA GLU A 41 7.60 -8.91 -1.32
C GLU A 41 6.25 -9.60 -1.51
N PHE A 42 5.88 -9.84 -2.76
CA PHE A 42 4.58 -10.38 -3.12
C PHE A 42 4.73 -11.65 -3.96
N GLU A 43 4.00 -12.69 -3.59
CA GLU A 43 3.90 -13.90 -4.37
C GLU A 43 2.76 -13.79 -5.39
N GLY A 44 3.13 -13.46 -6.63
CA GLY A 44 2.20 -13.36 -7.75
C GLY A 44 2.49 -12.14 -8.62
N LYS A 45 1.48 -11.70 -9.37
CA LYS A 45 1.59 -10.51 -10.23
C LYS A 45 1.23 -9.25 -9.44
N SER A 46 1.90 -8.14 -9.73
CA SER A 46 1.60 -6.81 -9.18
C SER A 46 0.12 -6.42 -9.35
N GLN A 47 -0.54 -6.88 -10.40
CA GLN A 47 -1.99 -6.67 -10.59
C GLN A 47 -2.84 -7.34 -9.51
N ALA A 48 -2.46 -8.55 -9.05
CA ALA A 48 -3.18 -9.24 -7.99
C ALA A 48 -3.00 -8.52 -6.65
N LEU A 49 -1.79 -8.00 -6.38
CA LEU A 49 -1.56 -7.14 -5.22
C LEU A 49 -2.40 -5.87 -5.29
N ALA A 50 -2.46 -5.19 -6.44
CA ALA A 50 -3.29 -4.00 -6.63
C ALA A 50 -4.79 -4.29 -6.41
N MET A 51 -5.29 -5.43 -6.91
CA MET A 51 -6.67 -5.85 -6.66
C MET A 51 -6.93 -6.16 -5.19
N GLY A 52 -6.00 -6.86 -4.53
CA GLY A 52 -6.08 -7.13 -3.09
C GLY A 52 -6.12 -5.84 -2.28
N LEU A 53 -5.22 -4.90 -2.55
CA LEU A 53 -5.21 -3.58 -1.90
C LEU A 53 -6.50 -2.79 -2.14
N ALA A 54 -7.09 -2.87 -3.34
CA ALA A 54 -8.35 -2.20 -3.65
C ALA A 54 -9.57 -2.85 -2.96
N GLN A 55 -9.51 -4.15 -2.65
CA GLN A 55 -10.59 -4.87 -1.97
C GLN A 55 -10.45 -4.83 -0.44
N THR A 56 -9.26 -4.55 0.05
CA THR A 56 -8.93 -4.60 1.48
C THR A 56 -8.77 -3.17 1.97
N SER A 57 -9.88 -2.51 2.30
CA SER A 57 -9.86 -1.23 3.02
C SER A 57 -9.78 -1.51 4.52
N PRO A 58 -8.66 -1.22 5.19
CA PRO A 58 -8.64 -1.18 6.65
C PRO A 58 -9.57 -0.07 7.15
N ASP A 59 -10.30 -0.34 8.22
CA ASP A 59 -11.16 0.65 8.87
C ASP A 59 -10.35 1.92 9.19
N GLY A 60 -10.79 3.05 8.65
CA GLY A 60 -10.16 4.36 8.85
C GLY A 60 -9.15 4.79 7.78
N LEU A 61 -8.85 3.97 6.77
CA LEU A 61 -8.05 4.39 5.61
C LEU A 61 -8.65 3.85 4.30
N ASN A 62 -9.16 4.75 3.45
CA ASN A 62 -9.50 4.39 2.08
C ASN A 62 -8.28 4.64 1.19
N PHE A 63 -7.97 3.70 0.30
CA PHE A 63 -6.92 3.87 -0.70
C PHE A 63 -7.49 3.61 -2.08
N LYS A 64 -7.00 4.34 -3.06
CA LYS A 64 -7.33 4.14 -4.47
C LYS A 64 -6.06 3.85 -5.23
N VAL A 65 -5.96 2.68 -5.87
CA VAL A 65 -4.91 2.42 -6.84
C VAL A 65 -5.11 3.32 -8.05
N THR A 66 -4.12 4.16 -8.35
CA THR A 66 -4.16 5.13 -9.46
C THR A 66 -3.24 4.75 -10.61
N GLY A 67 -2.29 3.84 -10.40
CA GLY A 67 -1.38 3.40 -11.45
C GLY A 67 -0.73 2.05 -11.17
N LEU A 68 -0.40 1.35 -12.27
CA LEU A 68 0.38 0.12 -12.25
C LEU A 68 1.37 0.17 -13.42
N THR A 69 2.67 0.03 -13.12
CA THR A 69 3.73 0.06 -14.13
C THR A 69 4.80 -0.96 -13.77
N GLY A 70 4.86 -2.06 -14.51
CA GLY A 70 5.72 -3.21 -14.18
C GLY A 70 5.40 -3.74 -12.79
N ASN A 71 6.36 -3.63 -11.87
CA ASN A 71 6.24 -4.07 -10.48
C ASN A 71 5.88 -2.92 -9.51
N ARG A 72 5.66 -1.70 -10.01
CA ARG A 72 5.29 -0.54 -9.19
C ARG A 72 3.77 -0.34 -9.20
N ILE A 73 3.20 -0.16 -8.02
CA ILE A 73 1.81 0.26 -7.80
C ILE A 73 1.84 1.66 -7.21
N THR A 74 1.02 2.55 -7.75
CA THR A 74 0.78 3.87 -7.17
C THR A 74 -0.63 3.88 -6.61
N ALA A 75 -0.77 4.30 -5.35
CA ALA A 75 -2.05 4.45 -4.69
C ALA A 75 -2.13 5.78 -3.96
N GLU A 76 -3.33 6.33 -3.89
CA GLU A 76 -3.64 7.55 -3.16
C GLU A 76 -4.49 7.22 -1.95
N VAL A 77 -4.15 7.80 -0.79
CA VAL A 77 -5.02 7.79 0.39
C VAL A 77 -6.16 8.78 0.13
N VAL A 78 -7.39 8.26 0.11
CA VAL A 78 -8.62 9.05 0.02
C VAL A 78 -9.23 9.14 1.42
N GLN A 79 -9.57 10.35 1.86
CA GLN A 79 -10.37 10.54 3.08
C GLN A 79 -11.85 10.32 2.79
#